data_AF-A0A060Z7C8-F1
#
_entry.id   AF-A0A060Z7C8-F1
#
_cell.length_a   1.000
_cell.length_b   1.000
_cell.length_c   1.000
_cell.angle_alpha   90.00
_cell.angle_beta   90.00
_cell.angle_gamma   90.00
#
_symmetry.space_group_name_H-M   'P 1'
#
loop_
_entity.id
_entity.type
_entity.pdbx_description
1 polymer ?
#
loop_
_entity_poly.entity_id
_entity_poly.type
_entity_poly.pdbx_seq_one_letter_code
_entity_poly.pdbx_strand_id
1 'polypeptide(L)'
;MNKILNKVPSEKLQRGGKVMRNAILSRAPHMIRDRKYHLKTYRQCCVGTELVDWLVQQSTCVHTRSHAVGMWQVLLEEGVLNHVDQELGFQDKYLFYRFLDDEEEHTPLPSEEEKRESEEELPETILFLAQMGPDALLCMILRKPPGQRTGDDLEIIYDELLHIKALSHLSNTVSLIPPLRHCESYPPL
;
A
#
# COMPACT_ATOMS: atom_id res chain seq x y z
N MET A 1 -19.72 -3.52 -15.55
CA MET A 1 -19.05 -2.38 -16.21
C MET A 1 -19.07 -1.20 -15.26
N ASN A 2 -18.10 -1.10 -14.36
CA ASN A 2 -17.87 0.13 -13.61
C ASN A 2 -16.54 0.68 -14.12
N LYS A 3 -16.61 1.64 -15.03
CA LYS A 3 -15.51 2.59 -15.20
C LYS A 3 -15.40 3.29 -13.86
N ILE A 4 -14.43 2.89 -13.04
CA ILE A 4 -14.00 3.71 -11.91
C ILE A 4 -13.71 5.07 -12.53
N LEU A 5 -14.42 6.08 -12.03
CA LEU A 5 -14.32 7.46 -12.48
C LEU A 5 -12.85 7.79 -12.76
N ASN A 6 -12.59 8.37 -13.94
CA ASN A 6 -11.35 9.07 -14.27
C ASN A 6 -11.05 10.12 -13.20
N LYS A 7 -10.50 9.70 -12.06
CA LYS A 7 -9.96 10.58 -11.05
C LYS A 7 -8.54 10.82 -11.50
N VAL A 8 -8.29 11.99 -12.10
CA VAL A 8 -6.93 12.41 -12.41
C VAL A 8 -6.17 12.39 -11.08
N PRO A 9 -5.07 11.62 -10.98
CA PRO A 9 -4.35 11.53 -9.73
C PRO A 9 -3.93 12.93 -9.28
N SER A 10 -4.05 13.26 -7.99
CA SER A 10 -3.57 14.53 -7.45
C SER A 10 -2.13 14.77 -7.89
N GLU A 11 -1.79 15.97 -8.36
CA GLU A 11 -0.43 16.31 -8.81
C GLU A 11 0.64 15.92 -7.77
N LYS A 12 0.30 16.04 -6.48
CA LYS A 12 1.19 15.63 -5.38
C LYS A 12 1.43 14.12 -5.34
N LEU A 13 0.40 13.32 -5.56
CA LEU A 13 0.50 11.86 -5.60
C LEU A 13 1.16 11.37 -6.90
N GLN A 14 0.94 12.05 -8.03
CA GLN A 14 1.69 11.80 -9.27
C GLN A 14 3.19 12.02 -9.05
N ARG A 15 3.55 13.19 -8.49
CA ARG A 15 4.95 13.51 -8.16
C ARG A 15 5.52 12.47 -7.18
N GLY A 16 4.77 12.14 -6.12
CA GLY A 16 5.17 11.12 -5.15
C GLY A 16 5.42 9.76 -5.81
N GLY A 17 4.55 9.32 -6.72
CA GLY A 17 4.76 8.10 -7.51
C GLY A 17 6.03 8.13 -8.35
N LYS A 18 6.26 9.23 -9.08
CA LYS A 18 7.48 9.41 -9.89
C LYS A 18 8.73 9.35 -9.01
N VAL A 19 8.73 10.03 -7.88
CA VAL A 19 9.82 10.01 -6.90
C VAL A 19 10.09 8.59 -6.40
N MET A 20 9.04 7.87 -5.99
CA MET A 20 9.16 6.49 -5.50
C MET A 20 9.70 5.55 -6.58
N ARG A 21 9.15 5.62 -7.81
CA ARG A 21 9.61 4.83 -8.96
C ARG A 21 11.09 5.09 -9.27
N ASN A 22 11.48 6.36 -9.38
CA ASN A 22 12.84 6.74 -9.72
C ASN A 22 13.84 6.33 -8.63
N ALA A 23 13.47 6.45 -7.36
CA ALA A 23 14.28 5.99 -6.24
C ALA A 23 14.47 4.46 -6.26
N ILE A 24 13.42 3.70 -6.60
CA ILE A 24 13.54 2.23 -6.80
C ILE A 24 14.49 1.94 -7.97
N LEU A 25 14.34 2.61 -9.11
CA LEU A 25 15.21 2.40 -10.27
C LEU A 25 16.68 2.78 -9.99
N SER A 26 16.92 3.75 -9.11
CA SER A 26 18.27 4.14 -8.69
C SER A 26 18.88 3.13 -7.72
N ARG A 27 18.16 2.78 -6.64
CA ARG A 27 18.69 1.99 -5.52
C ARG A 27 18.53 0.48 -5.67
N ALA A 28 17.50 0.04 -6.39
CA ALA A 28 17.09 -1.35 -6.53
C ALA A 28 16.50 -1.65 -7.93
N PRO A 29 17.26 -1.46 -9.02
CA PRO A 29 16.75 -1.58 -10.39
C PRO A 29 16.17 -2.97 -10.73
N HIS A 30 16.55 -4.01 -10.00
CA HIS A 30 16.03 -5.37 -10.18
C HIS A 30 14.57 -5.56 -9.74
N MET A 31 13.99 -4.60 -9.02
CA MET A 31 12.60 -4.66 -8.57
C MET A 31 11.63 -4.40 -9.74
N ILE A 32 11.91 -3.42 -10.60
CA ILE A 32 11.09 -3.11 -11.77
C ILE A 32 11.65 -3.85 -12.99
N ARG A 33 10.96 -4.92 -13.42
CA ARG A 33 11.37 -5.71 -14.59
C ARG A 33 10.27 -6.62 -15.09
N ASP A 34 10.49 -7.17 -16.27
CA ASP A 34 9.61 -8.15 -16.89
C ASP A 34 9.60 -9.45 -16.08
N ARG A 35 8.40 -9.98 -15.82
CA ARG A 35 8.16 -11.23 -15.10
C ARG A 35 7.27 -12.15 -15.92
N LYS A 36 7.54 -13.46 -15.89
CA LYS A 36 6.74 -14.47 -16.58
C LYS A 36 5.97 -15.28 -15.55
N TYR A 37 4.66 -15.42 -15.76
CA TYR A 37 3.79 -16.21 -14.90
C TYR A 37 2.65 -16.81 -15.73
N HIS A 38 2.39 -18.13 -15.57
CA HIS A 38 1.41 -18.88 -16.38
C HIS A 38 1.45 -18.57 -17.89
N LEU A 39 2.65 -18.58 -18.50
CA LEU A 39 2.89 -18.29 -19.92
C LEU A 39 2.54 -16.85 -20.37
N LYS A 40 2.15 -15.97 -19.45
CA LYS A 40 1.95 -14.54 -19.69
C LYS A 40 3.19 -13.76 -19.23
N THR A 41 3.63 -12.79 -20.04
CA THR A 41 4.69 -11.85 -19.67
C THR A 41 4.06 -10.57 -19.13
N TYR A 42 4.41 -10.22 -17.90
CA TYR A 42 4.06 -8.97 -17.24
C TYR A 42 5.26 -8.04 -17.30
N ARG A 43 5.20 -7.01 -18.14
CA ARG A 43 6.31 -6.09 -18.36
C ARG A 43 6.43 -5.06 -17.25
N GLN A 44 7.68 -4.64 -16.98
CA GLN A 44 8.05 -3.55 -16.08
C GLN A 44 7.21 -3.50 -14.80
N CYS A 45 7.11 -4.64 -14.11
CA CYS A 45 6.29 -4.76 -12.91
C CYS A 45 7.16 -4.99 -11.67
N CYS A 46 6.58 -4.70 -10.52
CA CYS A 46 7.13 -4.92 -9.18
C CYS A 46 6.34 -6.02 -8.47
N VAL A 47 6.91 -6.58 -7.40
CA VAL A 47 6.20 -7.54 -6.53
C VAL A 47 5.75 -6.85 -5.24
N GLY A 48 4.53 -7.12 -4.78
CA GLY A 48 3.98 -6.52 -3.55
C GLY A 48 4.89 -6.67 -2.34
N THR A 49 5.40 -7.88 -2.07
CA THR A 49 6.35 -8.11 -0.97
C THR A 49 7.66 -7.35 -1.12
N GLU A 50 8.21 -7.26 -2.34
CA GLU A 50 9.47 -6.53 -2.61
C GLU A 50 9.27 -5.01 -2.38
N LEU A 51 8.11 -4.47 -2.76
CA LEU A 51 7.76 -3.06 -2.53
C LEU A 51 7.65 -2.74 -1.03
N VAL A 52 7.05 -3.63 -0.24
CA VAL A 52 6.96 -3.49 1.22
C VAL A 52 8.35 -3.54 1.84
N ASP A 53 9.16 -4.54 1.48
CA ASP A 53 10.52 -4.70 1.99
C ASP A 53 11.38 -3.46 1.70
N TRP A 54 11.31 -2.95 0.47
CA TRP A 54 12.06 -1.78 0.06
C TRP A 54 11.67 -0.55 0.87
N LEU A 55 10.37 -0.31 1.06
CA LEU A 55 9.86 0.86 1.78
C LEU A 55 10.25 0.85 3.27
N VAL A 56 10.16 -0.32 3.91
CA VAL A 56 10.61 -0.50 5.31
C VAL A 56 12.12 -0.23 5.45
N GLN A 57 12.92 -0.55 4.42
CA GLN A 57 14.36 -0.28 4.44
C GLN A 57 14.70 1.20 4.16
N GLN A 58 13.82 1.97 3.51
CA GLN A 58 14.14 3.35 3.14
C GLN A 58 14.03 4.35 4.28
N SER A 59 13.22 4.07 5.30
CA SER A 59 12.95 5.04 6.37
C SER A 59 12.60 4.38 7.69
N THR A 60 13.11 4.94 8.78
CA THR A 60 12.81 4.52 10.15
C THR A 60 11.39 4.89 10.61
N CYS A 61 10.67 5.74 9.86
CA CYS A 61 9.29 6.11 10.19
C CYS A 61 8.24 5.06 9.77
N VAL A 62 8.65 4.02 9.04
CA VAL A 62 7.80 2.91 8.61
C VAL A 62 8.00 1.77 9.60
N HIS A 63 7.16 1.72 10.63
CA HIS A 63 7.38 0.85 11.79
C HIS A 63 6.93 -0.61 11.57
N THR A 64 6.00 -0.82 10.64
CA THR A 64 5.39 -2.14 10.38
C THR A 64 5.16 -2.36 8.89
N ARG A 65 5.05 -3.63 8.49
CA ARG A 65 4.67 -4.01 7.12
C ARG A 65 3.26 -3.53 6.76
N SER A 66 2.33 -3.55 7.73
CA SER A 66 0.97 -3.03 7.54
C SER A 66 0.97 -1.53 7.24
N HIS A 67 1.84 -0.75 7.89
CA HIS A 67 2.00 0.68 7.60
C HIS A 67 2.49 0.91 6.17
N ALA A 68 3.49 0.14 5.71
CA ALA A 68 3.95 0.16 4.33
C ALA A 68 2.84 -0.23 3.33
N VAL A 69 2.02 -1.24 3.65
CA VAL A 69 0.83 -1.61 2.85
C VAL A 69 -0.12 -0.43 2.70
N GLY A 70 -0.39 0.30 3.79
CA GLY A 70 -1.20 1.51 3.74
C GLY A 70 -0.62 2.59 2.82
N MET A 71 0.69 2.83 2.90
CA MET A 71 1.38 3.80 2.04
C MET A 71 1.29 3.43 0.55
N TRP A 72 1.46 2.15 0.21
CA TRP A 72 1.28 1.67 -1.17
C TRP A 72 -0.18 1.70 -1.62
N GLN A 73 -1.12 1.45 -0.69
CA GLN A 73 -2.55 1.58 -0.96
C GLN A 73 -2.93 3.00 -1.39
N VAL A 74 -2.31 4.04 -0.82
CA VAL A 74 -2.54 5.44 -1.24
C VAL A 74 -2.21 5.63 -2.73
N LEU A 75 -1.06 5.13 -3.18
CA LEU A 75 -0.65 5.23 -4.58
C LEU A 75 -1.53 4.38 -5.50
N LEU A 76 -2.06 3.27 -5.00
CA LEU A 76 -2.95 2.39 -5.74
C LEU A 76 -4.34 2.98 -5.95
N GLU A 77 -4.94 3.54 -4.90
CA GLU A 77 -6.27 4.17 -5.00
C GLU A 77 -6.27 5.40 -5.91
N GLU A 78 -5.12 6.05 -6.03
CA GLU A 78 -4.94 7.19 -6.91
C GLU A 78 -4.53 6.80 -8.34
N GLY A 79 -4.34 5.50 -8.64
CA GLY A 79 -4.01 5.01 -9.98
C GLY A 79 -2.56 5.26 -10.43
N VAL A 80 -1.70 5.66 -9.50
CA VAL A 80 -0.27 5.89 -9.73
C VAL A 80 0.53 4.58 -9.70
N LEU A 81 0.03 3.59 -8.95
CA LEU A 81 0.51 2.21 -8.92
C LEU A 81 -0.67 1.25 -9.14
N ASN A 82 -0.69 0.50 -10.23
CA ASN A 82 -1.83 -0.36 -10.55
C ASN A 82 -1.51 -1.83 -10.35
N HIS A 83 -2.44 -2.60 -9.76
CA HIS A 83 -2.37 -4.05 -9.82
C HIS A 83 -2.54 -4.51 -11.27
N VAL A 84 -1.72 -5.46 -11.74
CA VAL A 84 -1.72 -5.89 -13.15
C VAL A 84 -3.06 -6.52 -13.61
N ASP A 85 -3.84 -7.06 -12.67
CA ASP A 85 -5.18 -7.60 -12.90
C ASP A 85 -6.29 -6.72 -12.27
N GLN A 86 -5.99 -5.45 -11.95
CA GLN A 86 -6.96 -4.42 -11.51
C GLN A 86 -7.66 -4.69 -10.17
N GLU A 87 -6.95 -5.30 -9.21
CA GLU A 87 -7.43 -5.38 -7.83
C GLU A 87 -7.34 -4.02 -7.12
N LEU A 88 -8.31 -3.73 -6.26
CA LEU A 88 -8.44 -2.44 -5.55
C LEU A 88 -7.65 -2.36 -4.24
N GLY A 89 -7.13 -3.49 -3.76
CA GLY A 89 -6.38 -3.57 -2.52
C GLY A 89 -4.94 -3.97 -2.78
N PHE A 90 -4.00 -3.18 -2.27
CA PHE A 90 -2.60 -3.53 -2.21
C PHE A 90 -2.41 -4.66 -1.20
N GLN A 91 -1.62 -5.66 -1.57
CA GLN A 91 -1.34 -6.81 -0.72
C GLN A 91 0.17 -7.05 -0.65
N ASP A 92 0.65 -7.28 0.58
CA ASP A 92 1.99 -7.77 0.86
C ASP A 92 2.12 -9.26 0.50
N LYS A 93 2.04 -9.54 -0.80
CA LYS A 93 2.05 -10.89 -1.38
C LYS A 93 2.84 -10.90 -2.68
N TYR A 94 3.04 -12.10 -3.23
CA TYR A 94 3.61 -12.31 -4.55
C TYR A 94 2.59 -11.96 -5.65
N LEU A 95 2.15 -10.70 -5.68
CA LEU A 95 1.28 -10.10 -6.69
C LEU A 95 2.05 -9.01 -7.43
N PHE A 96 1.67 -8.77 -8.70
CA PHE A 96 2.38 -7.82 -9.54
C PHE A 96 1.68 -6.46 -9.59
N TYR A 97 2.48 -5.43 -9.47
CA TYR A 97 2.04 -4.03 -9.55
C TYR A 97 2.89 -3.29 -10.58
N ARG A 98 2.34 -2.24 -11.20
CA ARG A 98 3.02 -1.45 -12.22
C ARG A 98 2.80 0.03 -11.96
N PHE A 99 3.85 0.84 -12.01
CA PHE A 99 3.70 2.30 -11.94
C PHE A 99 3.07 2.83 -13.22
N LEU A 100 2.32 3.92 -13.11
CA LEU A 100 1.66 4.57 -14.25
C LEU A 100 2.65 4.89 -15.38
N ASP A 101 3.83 5.40 -15.05
CA ASP A 101 4.89 5.69 -16.01
C ASP A 101 5.32 4.44 -16.79
N ASP A 102 5.22 3.23 -16.22
CA ASP A 102 5.65 1.98 -16.86
C ASP A 102 4.56 1.31 -17.72
N GLU A 103 3.38 1.93 -17.86
CA GLU A 103 2.30 1.40 -18.70
C GLU A 103 2.60 1.48 -20.20
N GLU A 104 3.40 2.46 -20.62
CA GLU A 104 3.82 2.63 -22.01
C GLU A 104 5.07 1.80 -22.34
N GLU A 105 5.11 1.17 -23.51
CA GLU A 105 6.20 0.26 -23.92
C GLU A 105 7.55 0.99 -24.15
N HIS A 106 7.55 2.32 -24.19
CA HIS A 106 8.71 3.15 -24.52
C HIS A 106 9.05 4.21 -23.46
N THR A 107 8.64 3.99 -22.21
CA THR A 107 8.98 4.93 -21.14
C THR A 107 10.48 5.03 -20.96
N PRO A 108 11.06 6.24 -21.13
CA PRO A 108 12.48 6.43 -20.92
C PRO A 108 12.84 6.18 -19.46
N LEU A 109 14.04 5.63 -19.24
CA LEU A 109 14.63 5.61 -17.92
C LEU A 109 14.85 7.06 -17.46
N PRO A 110 14.67 7.36 -16.15
CA PRO A 110 14.94 8.69 -15.64
C PRO A 110 16.40 9.05 -15.87
N SER A 111 16.64 10.30 -16.26
CA SER A 111 17.99 10.87 -16.34
C SER A 111 18.67 10.87 -14.97
N GLU A 112 20.00 10.96 -14.93
CA GLU A 112 20.74 11.03 -13.67
C GLU A 112 20.35 12.28 -12.84
N GLU A 113 19.97 13.37 -13.51
CA GLU A 113 19.45 14.56 -12.85
C GLU A 113 18.09 14.30 -12.18
N GLU A 114 17.14 13.67 -12.89
CA GLU A 114 15.85 13.29 -12.33
C GLU A 114 15.97 12.29 -11.18
N LYS A 115 16.94 11.36 -11.25
CA LYS A 115 17.24 10.44 -10.15
C LYS A 115 17.72 11.20 -8.93
N ARG A 116 18.65 12.15 -9.09
CA ARG A 116 19.17 12.98 -7.99
C ARG A 116 18.05 13.81 -7.36
N GLU A 117 17.21 14.46 -8.15
CA GLU A 117 16.04 15.21 -7.65
C GLU A 117 15.08 14.30 -6.87
N SER A 118 14.80 13.11 -7.42
CA SER A 118 13.93 12.14 -6.75
C SER A 118 14.52 11.64 -5.43
N GLU A 119 15.84 11.46 -5.35
CA GLU A 119 16.52 11.08 -4.11
C GLU A 119 16.46 12.17 -3.03
N GLU A 120 16.52 13.45 -3.42
CA GLU A 120 16.38 14.60 -2.53
C GLU A 120 14.93 14.74 -2.01
N GLU A 121 13.93 14.46 -2.85
CA GLU A 121 12.49 14.53 -2.50
C GLU A 121 11.96 13.28 -1.79
N LEU A 122 12.71 12.18 -1.81
CA LEU A 122 12.27 10.89 -1.29
C LEU A 122 11.85 10.94 0.19
N PRO A 123 12.61 11.56 1.12
CA PRO A 123 12.22 11.59 2.53
C PRO A 123 10.89 12.31 2.78
N GLU A 124 10.65 13.43 2.09
CA GLU A 124 9.40 14.18 2.21
C GLU A 124 8.22 13.37 1.62
N THR A 125 8.45 12.72 0.47
CA THR A 125 7.46 11.85 -0.17
C THR A 125 7.08 10.68 0.74
N ILE A 126 8.05 10.02 1.37
CA ILE A 126 7.82 8.94 2.34
C ILE A 126 7.03 9.47 3.55
N LEU A 127 7.40 10.62 4.11
CA LEU A 127 6.70 11.20 5.24
C LEU A 127 5.23 11.54 4.89
N PHE A 128 5.00 12.11 3.71
CA PHE A 128 3.67 12.41 3.22
C PHE A 128 2.80 11.14 3.06
N LEU A 129 3.35 10.09 2.43
CA LEU A 129 2.65 8.82 2.28
C LEU A 129 2.40 8.15 3.65
N ALA A 130 3.34 8.24 4.59
CA ALA A 130 3.21 7.69 5.93
C ALA A 130 2.07 8.34 6.73
N GLN A 131 1.75 9.61 6.46
CA GLN A 131 0.61 10.32 7.05
C GLN A 131 -0.73 9.91 6.44
N MET A 132 -0.75 9.60 5.13
CA MET A 132 -1.97 9.19 4.42
C MET A 132 -2.28 7.69 4.54
N GLY A 133 -1.23 6.87 4.69
CA GLY A 133 -1.31 5.41 4.69
C GLY A 133 -2.29 4.81 5.70
N PRO A 134 -2.37 5.30 6.95
CA PRO A 134 -3.27 4.74 7.95
C PRO A 134 -4.76 4.83 7.56
N ASP A 135 -5.21 5.99 7.05
CA ASP A 135 -6.59 6.17 6.57
C ASP A 135 -6.90 5.30 5.35
N ALA A 136 -5.97 5.22 4.40
CA ALA A 136 -6.11 4.36 3.21
C ALA A 136 -6.19 2.87 3.59
N LEU A 137 -5.36 2.42 4.53
CA LEU A 137 -5.38 1.06 5.06
C LEU A 137 -6.70 0.76 5.78
N LEU A 138 -7.15 1.65 6.66
CA LEU A 138 -8.41 1.53 7.37
C LEU A 138 -9.58 1.39 6.38
N CYS A 139 -9.65 2.30 5.40
CA CYS A 139 -10.69 2.26 4.37
C CYS A 139 -10.65 0.96 3.57
N MET A 140 -9.46 0.48 3.20
CA MET A 140 -9.29 -0.79 2.51
C MET A 140 -9.81 -1.97 3.35
N ILE A 141 -9.49 -2.03 4.64
CA ILE A 141 -9.96 -3.08 5.54
C ILE A 141 -11.46 -2.99 5.76
N LEU A 142 -12.01 -1.79 5.95
CA LEU A 142 -13.43 -1.58 6.21
C LEU A 142 -14.34 -1.98 5.04
N ARG A 143 -13.81 -2.05 3.81
CA ARG A 143 -14.51 -2.61 2.64
C ARG A 143 -14.78 -4.12 2.77
N LYS A 144 -14.02 -4.84 3.60
CA LYS A 144 -14.28 -6.25 3.92
C LYS A 144 -15.55 -6.37 4.79
N PRO A 145 -16.44 -7.34 4.52
CA PRO A 145 -17.54 -7.68 5.43
C PRO A 145 -17.02 -7.98 6.84
N PRO A 146 -17.74 -7.63 7.92
CA PRO A 146 -17.26 -7.80 9.29
C PRO A 146 -16.77 -9.22 9.62
N GLY A 147 -17.45 -10.27 9.12
CA GLY A 147 -17.06 -11.67 9.34
C GLY A 147 -15.85 -12.14 8.52
N GLN A 148 -15.28 -11.31 7.66
CA GLN A 148 -14.10 -11.62 6.83
C GLN A 148 -12.85 -10.83 7.24
N ARG A 149 -12.93 -10.05 8.33
CA ARG A 149 -11.79 -9.31 8.87
C ARG A 149 -10.96 -10.24 9.74
N THR A 150 -9.64 -10.27 9.51
CA THR A 150 -8.69 -11.05 10.29
C THR A 150 -8.46 -10.41 11.67
N GLY A 151 -7.72 -11.09 12.57
CA GLY A 151 -7.29 -10.50 13.84
C GLY A 151 -6.50 -9.20 13.63
N ASP A 152 -5.52 -9.24 12.73
CA ASP A 152 -4.70 -8.09 12.36
C ASP A 152 -5.54 -6.94 11.77
N ASP A 153 -6.54 -7.26 10.93
CA ASP A 153 -7.46 -6.25 10.39
C ASP A 153 -8.20 -5.51 11.52
N LEU A 154 -8.63 -6.23 12.55
CA LEU A 154 -9.33 -5.66 13.69
C LEU A 154 -8.38 -4.79 14.53
N GLU A 155 -7.17 -5.25 14.80
CA GLU A 155 -6.15 -4.47 15.54
C GLU A 155 -5.86 -3.14 14.85
N ILE A 156 -5.65 -3.15 13.53
CA ILE A 156 -5.46 -1.93 12.74
C ILE A 156 -6.68 -1.00 12.85
N ILE A 157 -7.90 -1.54 12.76
CA ILE A 157 -9.11 -0.73 12.95
C ILE A 157 -9.11 -0.09 14.34
N TYR A 158 -8.83 -0.86 15.39
CA TYR A 158 -8.83 -0.33 16.76
C TYR A 158 -7.80 0.79 16.94
N ASP A 159 -6.58 0.58 16.46
CA ASP A 159 -5.51 1.58 16.53
C ASP A 159 -5.93 2.88 15.84
N GLU A 160 -6.49 2.81 14.63
CA GLU A 160 -6.94 4.00 13.92
C GLU A 160 -8.11 4.71 14.62
N LEU A 161 -9.08 3.96 15.16
CA LEU A 161 -10.20 4.55 15.90
C LEU A 161 -9.75 5.29 17.16
N LEU A 162 -8.67 4.85 17.83
CA LEU A 162 -8.08 5.55 18.98
C LEU A 162 -7.54 6.93 18.61
N HIS A 163 -7.05 7.10 17.38
CA HIS A 163 -6.52 8.37 16.88
C HIS A 163 -7.63 9.35 16.44
N ILE A 164 -8.86 8.88 16.25
CA ILE A 164 -10.01 9.73 15.89
C ILE A 164 -10.48 10.50 17.12
N LYS A 165 -10.20 11.80 17.16
CA LYS A 165 -10.60 12.70 18.26
C LYS A 165 -12.09 12.59 18.65
N ALA A 166 -12.99 12.41 17.68
CA ALA A 166 -14.42 12.25 17.92
C ALA A 166 -14.78 10.97 18.69
N LEU A 167 -13.93 9.94 18.65
CA LEU A 167 -14.11 8.65 19.32
C LEU A 167 -13.26 8.52 20.59
N SER A 168 -12.41 9.52 20.89
CA SER A 168 -11.54 9.51 22.08
C SER A 168 -12.31 9.32 23.40
N HIS A 169 -13.55 9.78 23.47
CA HIS A 169 -14.43 9.62 24.63
C HIS A 169 -15.02 8.21 24.78
N LEU A 170 -14.96 7.35 23.75
CA LEU A 170 -15.49 5.98 23.75
C LEU A 170 -14.41 4.93 24.07
N SER A 171 -13.13 5.30 23.98
CA SER A 171 -11.96 4.41 24.16
C SER A 171 -11.98 3.66 25.51
N ASN A 172 -12.48 4.28 26.57
CA ASN A 172 -12.51 3.68 27.91
C ASN A 172 -13.52 2.53 28.08
N THR A 173 -14.49 2.37 27.20
CA THR A 173 -15.55 1.33 27.32
C THR A 173 -15.27 0.09 26.49
N VAL A 174 -14.45 0.21 25.43
CA VAL A 174 -14.17 -0.87 24.47
C VAL A 174 -13.01 -1.77 24.94
N SER A 175 -12.07 -1.25 25.74
CA SER A 175 -10.95 -2.00 26.33
C SER A 175 -11.37 -3.10 27.32
N LEU A 176 -12.66 -3.22 27.64
CA LEU A 176 -13.24 -4.27 28.49
C LEU A 176 -13.78 -5.48 27.70
N ILE A 177 -13.69 -5.47 26.37
CA ILE A 177 -14.06 -6.63 25.55
C ILE A 177 -12.82 -7.51 25.38
N PRO A 178 -12.68 -8.63 26.10
CA PRO A 178 -11.55 -9.53 25.91
C PRO A 178 -11.53 -10.04 24.45
N PRO A 179 -10.34 -10.30 23.89
CA PRO A 179 -10.23 -10.88 22.56
C PRO A 179 -11.03 -12.18 22.52
N LEU A 180 -11.86 -12.33 21.49
CA LEU A 180 -12.65 -13.54 21.23
C LEU A 180 -11.67 -14.71 21.08
N ARG A 181 -11.34 -15.35 22.21
CA ARG A 181 -10.67 -16.65 22.21
C ARG A 181 -11.63 -17.63 21.54
N HIS A 182 -11.05 -18.46 20.70
CA HIS A 182 -11.70 -19.48 19.91
C HIS A 182 -12.88 -20.13 20.64
N CYS A 183 -14.03 -20.15 19.97
CA CYS A 183 -15.06 -21.14 20.26
C CYS A 183 -14.49 -22.52 19.89
N GLU A 184 -13.73 -23.12 20.81
CA GLU A 184 -13.42 -24.54 20.74
C GLU A 184 -14.68 -25.34 21.06
N SER A 185 -15.01 -26.19 20.11
CA SER A 185 -16.03 -27.24 20.12
C SER A 185 -15.83 -28.29 21.22
N TYR A 186 -16.98 -28.84 21.69
CA TYR A 186 -17.30 -30.24 22.10
C TYR A 186 -17.90 -30.42 23.51
N PRO A 187 -18.68 -31.49 23.79
CA PRO A 187 -19.51 -32.38 22.94
C PRO A 187 -20.98 -32.54 23.47
N PRO A 188 -21.90 -33.23 22.75
CA PRO A 188 -23.21 -33.58 23.28
C PRO A 188 -23.14 -34.80 24.23
N LEU A 189 -24.00 -34.77 25.25
CA LEU A 189 -24.27 -35.86 26.21
C LEU A 189 -24.95 -37.06 25.56
#